data_AF-A0A970TQ17-F1
#
_entry.id   AF-A0A970TQ17-F1
#
_cell.length_a   1.000
_cell.length_b   1.000
_cell.length_c   1.000
_cell.angle_alpha   90.00
_cell.angle_beta   90.00
_cell.angle_gamma   90.00
#
_symmetry.space_group_name_H-M   'P 1'
#
loop_
_entity.id
_entity.type
_entity.pdbx_description
1 polymer ?
#
loop_
_entity_poly.entity_id
_entity_poly.type
_entity_poly.pdbx_seq_one_letter_code
_entity_poly.pdbx_strand_id
1 'polypeptide(L)'
;MQQNLMEIPNYGIITFASTSYALKAEKVMKGLGKIFMIIPTPREISTSCGLAIKLEPEGLKEFLQILAVEKVPVQGVYRIEEEGKNKILHPISPQED
;
A
#
# COMPACT_ATOMS: atom_id res chain seq x y z
N MET A 1 -23.21 6.99 -0.88
CA MET A 1 -22.07 7.60 -0.18
C MET A 1 -20.82 6.91 -0.70
N GLN A 2 -20.15 7.50 -1.69
CA GLN A 2 -18.94 6.92 -2.28
C GLN A 2 -17.76 7.65 -1.62
N GLN A 3 -17.01 6.93 -0.81
CA GLN A 3 -15.89 7.47 -0.02
C GLN A 3 -14.78 7.94 -0.97
N ASN A 4 -14.45 9.23 -0.90
CA ASN A 4 -13.44 9.90 -1.73
C ASN A 4 -12.02 9.49 -1.29
N LEU A 5 -11.44 8.48 -1.95
CA LEU A 5 -10.02 8.11 -1.80
C LEU A 5 -9.03 9.25 -2.17
N MET A 6 -9.52 10.28 -2.87
CA MET A 6 -8.72 11.39 -3.38
C MET A 6 -8.41 12.48 -2.34
N GLU A 7 -9.14 12.55 -1.22
CA GLU A 7 -9.01 13.61 -0.19
C GLU A 7 -8.56 13.08 1.17
N ILE A 8 -8.15 11.81 1.26
CA ILE A 8 -7.72 11.24 2.54
C ILE A 8 -6.31 11.76 2.81
N PRO A 9 -6.10 12.59 3.84
CA PRO A 9 -4.76 13.05 4.18
C PRO A 9 -3.87 11.87 4.59
N ASN A 10 -4.47 10.76 5.04
CA ASN A 10 -3.75 9.60 5.51
C ASN A 10 -4.01 8.39 4.62
N TYR A 11 -2.98 7.85 3.98
CA TYR A 11 -3.11 6.66 3.15
C TYR A 11 -1.93 5.69 3.30
N GLY A 12 -2.21 4.42 3.07
CA GLY A 12 -1.23 3.35 3.08
C GLY A 12 -0.60 3.15 1.71
N ILE A 13 0.70 2.97 1.66
CA ILE A 13 1.47 2.52 0.52
C ILE A 13 2.18 1.21 0.86
N ILE A 14 1.98 0.20 0.03
CA ILE A 14 2.69 -1.08 0.11
C ILE A 14 3.61 -1.20 -1.10
N THR A 15 4.88 -1.46 -0.85
CA THR A 15 5.89 -1.67 -1.88
C THR A 15 6.24 -3.14 -2.02
N PHE A 16 6.72 -3.51 -3.20
CA PHE A 16 7.06 -4.88 -3.53
C PHE A 16 8.49 -4.98 -4.06
N ALA A 17 9.15 -6.07 -3.71
CA ALA A 17 10.49 -6.35 -4.22
C ALA A 17 10.48 -6.69 -5.72
N SER A 18 9.32 -7.09 -6.27
CA SER A 18 9.17 -7.49 -7.67
C SER A 18 7.77 -7.19 -8.21
N THR A 19 7.66 -6.92 -9.51
CA THR A 19 6.40 -6.62 -10.22
C THR A 19 5.45 -7.81 -10.17
N SER A 20 5.98 -9.03 -10.21
CA SER A 20 5.20 -10.26 -10.04
C SER A 20 4.42 -10.29 -8.72
N TYR A 21 5.00 -9.79 -7.63
CA TYR A 21 4.31 -9.70 -6.34
C TYR A 21 3.24 -8.62 -6.34
N ALA A 22 3.53 -7.45 -6.93
CA ALA A 22 2.55 -6.37 -7.08
C ALA A 22 1.33 -6.83 -7.92
N LEU A 23 1.56 -7.52 -9.04
CA LEU A 23 0.50 -8.07 -9.89
C LEU A 23 -0.29 -9.19 -9.19
N LYS A 24 0.39 -10.06 -8.43
CA LYS A 24 -0.28 -11.10 -7.66
C LYS A 24 -1.15 -10.49 -6.57
N ALA A 25 -0.63 -9.52 -5.83
CA ALA A 25 -1.38 -8.75 -4.85
C ALA A 25 -2.61 -8.10 -5.48
N GLU A 26 -2.44 -7.37 -6.59
CA GLU A 26 -3.57 -6.77 -7.33
C GLU A 26 -4.64 -7.82 -7.64
N LYS A 27 -4.25 -8.96 -8.22
CA LYS A 27 -5.19 -9.99 -8.64
C LYS A 27 -5.98 -10.58 -7.48
N VAL A 28 -5.31 -10.89 -6.37
CA VAL A 28 -5.94 -11.38 -5.13
C VAL A 28 -6.95 -10.36 -4.61
N MET A 29 -6.51 -9.11 -4.47
CA MET A 29 -7.30 -8.06 -3.83
C MET A 29 -8.49 -7.63 -4.68
N LYS A 30 -8.31 -7.64 -6.01
CA LYS A 30 -9.40 -7.44 -6.97
C LYS A 30 -10.42 -8.57 -6.89
N GLY A 31 -9.97 -9.81 -6.69
CA GLY A 31 -10.86 -10.97 -6.49
C GLY A 31 -11.69 -10.87 -5.21
N LEU A 32 -11.18 -10.21 -4.18
CA LEU A 32 -11.86 -9.98 -2.91
C LEU A 32 -12.74 -8.70 -2.90
N GLY A 33 -12.77 -7.95 -4.01
CA GLY A 33 -13.53 -6.69 -4.11
C GLY A 33 -13.00 -5.58 -3.20
N LYS A 34 -11.71 -5.63 -2.82
CA LYS A 34 -11.09 -4.61 -1.97
C LYS A 34 -10.79 -3.34 -2.75
N ILE A 35 -10.85 -2.20 -2.07
CA ILE A 35 -10.55 -0.90 -2.64
C ILE A 35 -9.04 -0.65 -2.51
N PHE A 36 -8.36 -0.63 -3.64
CA PHE A 36 -6.94 -0.32 -3.73
C PHE A 36 -6.60 0.25 -5.10
N MET A 37 -5.44 0.87 -5.21
CA MET A 37 -4.95 1.47 -6.44
C MET A 37 -3.47 1.15 -6.64
N ILE A 38 -3.12 0.56 -7.77
CA ILE A 38 -1.71 0.45 -8.16
C ILE A 38 -1.23 1.82 -8.63
N ILE A 39 -0.16 2.29 -8.03
CA ILE A 39 0.51 3.53 -8.40
C ILE A 39 1.98 3.24 -8.69
N PRO A 40 2.64 4.02 -9.57
CA PRO A 40 4.09 4.00 -9.63
C PRO A 40 4.64 4.40 -8.25
N THR A 41 5.74 3.77 -7.83
CA THR A 41 6.35 4.08 -6.54
C THR A 41 6.67 5.57 -6.49
N PRO A 42 6.15 6.32 -5.49
CA PRO A 42 6.44 7.74 -5.37
C PRO A 42 7.93 7.95 -5.15
N ARG A 43 8.44 9.08 -5.64
CA ARG A 43 9.88 9.41 -5.60
C ARG A 43 10.49 9.39 -4.18
N GLU A 44 9.64 9.58 -3.17
CA GLU A 44 10.00 9.52 -1.75
C GLU A 44 10.34 8.09 -1.29
N ILE A 45 9.88 7.05 -2.00
CA ILE A 45 10.09 5.65 -1.67
C ILE A 45 10.97 5.03 -2.76
N SER A 46 12.24 4.76 -2.44
CA SER A 46 13.15 4.10 -3.38
C SER A 46 12.98 2.58 -3.35
N THR A 47 12.14 2.06 -4.26
CA THR A 47 11.94 0.62 -4.48
C THR A 47 12.51 0.18 -5.82
N SER A 48 13.19 -0.96 -5.84
CA SER A 48 13.83 -1.53 -7.04
C SER A 48 12.88 -1.89 -8.18
N CYS A 49 11.57 -1.97 -7.95
CA CYS A 49 10.59 -2.46 -8.92
C CYS A 49 9.58 -1.43 -9.44
N GLY A 50 9.59 -0.19 -8.92
CA GLY A 50 8.82 0.93 -9.45
C GLY A 50 7.29 0.85 -9.32
N LEU A 51 6.73 -0.21 -8.72
CA LEU A 51 5.29 -0.35 -8.45
C LEU A 51 4.99 -0.39 -6.96
N ALA A 52 3.89 0.25 -6.57
CA ALA A 52 3.35 0.24 -5.23
C ALA A 52 1.81 0.16 -5.24
N ILE A 53 1.23 -0.32 -4.16
CA ILE A 53 -0.22 -0.29 -3.93
C ILE A 53 -0.54 0.83 -2.95
N LYS A 54 -1.37 1.77 -3.37
CA LYS A 54 -2.03 2.76 -2.52
C LYS A 54 -3.39 2.22 -2.06
N LEU A 55 -3.68 2.38 -0.78
CA LEU A 55 -4.95 2.00 -0.18
C LEU A 55 -5.24 2.84 1.07
N GLU A 56 -6.43 2.66 1.64
CA GLU A 56 -6.81 3.31 2.89
C GLU A 56 -6.02 2.74 4.08
N PRO A 57 -5.68 3.57 5.08
CA PRO A 57 -4.93 3.13 6.25
C PRO A 57 -5.73 2.14 7.09
N GLU A 58 -7.06 2.25 7.10
CA GLU A 58 -7.97 1.30 7.75
C GLU A 58 -7.95 -0.07 7.08
N GLY A 59 -7.88 -0.10 5.74
CA GLY A 59 -7.78 -1.33 4.95
C GLY A 59 -6.40 -1.97 5.00
N LEU A 60 -5.36 -1.25 5.44
CA LEU A 60 -3.97 -1.67 5.38
C LEU A 60 -3.69 -2.93 6.19
N LYS A 61 -4.21 -3.00 7.41
CA LYS A 61 -4.04 -4.17 8.28
C LYS A 61 -4.61 -5.43 7.63
N GLU A 62 -5.80 -5.32 7.06
CA GLU A 62 -6.46 -6.41 6.35
C GLU A 62 -5.71 -6.79 5.06
N PHE A 63 -5.23 -5.79 4.32
CA PHE A 63 -4.40 -5.97 3.13
C PHE A 63 -3.16 -6.80 3.43
N LEU A 64 -2.42 -6.44 4.49
CA LEU A 64 -1.23 -7.17 4.92
C LEU A 64 -1.55 -8.59 5.33
N GLN A 65 -2.67 -8.80 6.02
CA GLN A 65 -3.09 -10.12 6.45
C GLN A 65 -3.40 -11.03 5.25
N ILE A 66 -4.10 -10.51 4.24
CA ILE A 66 -4.41 -11.25 3.01
C ILE A 66 -3.13 -11.59 2.23
N LEU A 67 -2.22 -10.61 2.09
CA LEU A 67 -0.94 -10.83 1.41
C LEU A 67 -0.07 -11.86 2.14
N ALA A 68 -0.07 -11.86 3.47
CA ALA A 68 0.62 -12.86 4.27
C ALA A 68 0.05 -14.27 4.05
N VAL A 69 -1.29 -14.41 4.03
CA VAL A 69 -1.98 -15.68 3.72
C VAL A 69 -1.63 -16.18 2.32
N GLU A 70 -1.64 -15.28 1.33
CA GLU A 70 -1.31 -15.58 -0.07
C GLU A 70 0.20 -15.75 -0.35
N LYS A 71 1.03 -15.68 0.71
CA LYS A 71 2.49 -15.74 0.64
C LYS A 71 3.07 -14.73 -0.35
N VAL A 72 2.53 -13.52 -0.35
CA VAL A 72 3.00 -12.40 -1.16
C VAL A 72 3.89 -11.52 -0.28
N PRO A 73 5.23 -11.62 -0.40
CA PRO A 73 6.13 -10.78 0.38
C PRO A 73 6.00 -9.33 -0.06
N VAL A 74 5.73 -8.47 0.91
CA VAL A 74 5.82 -7.02 0.76
C VAL A 74 7.25 -6.59 1.10
N GLN A 75 7.80 -5.65 0.34
CA GLN A 75 9.14 -5.11 0.62
C GLN A 75 9.11 -4.16 1.81
N GLY A 76 8.07 -3.35 1.89
CA GLY A 76 7.93 -2.33 2.92
C GLY A 76 6.55 -1.71 2.87
N VAL A 77 6.08 -1.29 4.02
CA VAL A 77 4.78 -0.67 4.21
C VAL A 77 5.03 0.73 4.73
N TYR A 78 4.33 1.70 4.16
CA TYR A 78 4.51 3.11 4.47
C TYR A 78 3.14 3.73 4.63
N ARG A 79 2.98 4.61 5.61
CA ARG A 79 1.80 5.44 5.75
C ARG A 79 2.20 6.86 5.42
N ILE A 80 1.47 7.48 4.51
CA ILE A 80 1.63 8.88 4.15
C ILE A 80 0.58 9.67 4.91
N GLU A 81 1.02 10.73 5.57
CA GLU A 81 0.16 11.74 6.19
C GLU A 81 0.41 13.09 5.50
N GLU A 82 -0.60 13.62 4.82
CA GLU A 82 -0.57 14.91 4.14
C GLU A 82 -1.02 16.00 5.12
N GLU A 83 -0.07 16.79 5.61
CA GLU A 83 -0.32 17.95 6.45
C GLU A 83 -0.09 19.24 5.63
N GLY A 84 -1.15 19.72 4.98
CA GLY A 84 -1.12 20.94 4.16
C GLY A 84 -0.25 20.83 2.91
N LYS A 85 0.97 21.40 2.95
CA LYS A 85 1.95 21.36 1.84
C LYS A 85 3.03 20.28 2.02
N ASN A 86 3.10 19.68 3.19
CA ASN A 86 4.11 18.67 3.52
C ASN A 86 3.46 17.28 3.52
N LYS A 87 4.20 16.30 3.03
CA LYS A 87 3.84 14.88 3.15
C LYS A 87 4.83 14.24 4.11
N ILE A 88 4.32 13.55 5.11
CA ILE A 88 5.13 12.87 6.12
C ILE A 88 5.01 11.37 5.86
N LEU A 89 6.16 10.72 5.73
CA LEU A 89 6.26 9.32 5.35
C LEU A 89 6.65 8.49 6.58
N HIS A 90 5.69 7.70 7.07
CA HIS A 90 5.85 6.83 8.23
C HIS A 90 6.08 5.39 7.77
N PRO A 91 7.33 4.88 7.78
CA PRO A 91 7.58 3.46 7.53
C PRO A 91 6.95 2.62 8.64
N ILE A 92 6.03 1.74 8.26
CA ILE A 92 5.45 0.74 9.14
C ILE A 92 6.28 -0.52 8.97
N SER A 93 7.15 -0.82 9.93
CA SER A 93 7.74 -2.15 10.01
C SER A 93 6.64 -3.16 10.32
N PRO A 94 6.43 -4.21 9.51
CA PRO A 94 5.47 -5.27 9.82
C PRO A 94 5.94 -6.16 10.99
N GLN A 95 6.88 -5.68 11.82
CA GLN A 95 7.57 -6.40 12.90
C GLN A 95 7.72 -5.49 14.12
N GLU A 96 6.62 -4.98 14.66
CA GLU A 96 6.61 -4.54 16.06
C GLU A 96 5.79 -5.56 16.86
N ASP A 97 6.52 -6.30 17.68
CA ASP A 97 6.10 -7.22 18.73
C ASP A 97 5.24 -6.52 19.79
#